data_AF-O35399-F1
#
_entry.id   AF-O35399-F1
#
_cell.length_a   1.000
_cell.length_b   1.000
_cell.length_c   1.000
_cell.angle_alpha   90.00
_cell.angle_beta   90.00
_cell.angle_gamma   90.00
#
_symmetry.space_group_name_H-M   'P 1'
#
loop_
_entity.id
_entity.type
_entity.pdbx_description
1 polymer ?
#
loop_
_entity_poly.entity_id
_entity_poly.type
_entity_poly.pdbx_seq_one_letter_code
_entity_poly.pdbx_strand_id
1 'polypeptide(L)'
;MKSLVLLLCFAQLWGCQSAPQGTGLGFRELACDDPEAKQVALLAVDYLNNHLLQGFKQVLNQIDKVKVWSRRPFGVVYEMEVDTLETTCHALDPTPLANCSVRQLTEHAVEGDCDFHILKQDGQFRVMHTQCHSTPDSAEDVRKLCPRCPLLTPFNDTNVVHTVNTALAAFNTQNNGTYFKLVEISRAQNV
;
A
#
# COMPACT_ATOMS: atom_id res chain seq x y z
N MET A 1 40.99 -35.37 54.82
CA MET A 1 41.08 -33.94 54.44
C MET A 1 40.77 -33.87 52.95
N LYS A 2 39.49 -33.80 52.61
CA LYS A 2 38.73 -32.59 52.24
C LYS A 2 38.87 -32.28 50.73
N SER A 3 37.89 -32.84 50.02
CA SER A 3 37.36 -32.46 48.72
C SER A 3 37.21 -30.94 48.55
N LEU A 4 37.55 -30.41 47.37
CA LEU A 4 37.16 -29.09 46.83
C LEU A 4 37.30 -29.18 45.30
N VAL A 5 36.29 -29.72 44.61
CA VAL A 5 35.14 -29.02 44.01
C VAL A 5 35.48 -28.45 42.61
N LEU A 6 35.02 -29.20 41.60
CA LEU A 6 34.64 -28.69 40.28
C LEU A 6 33.67 -27.51 40.43
N LEU A 7 33.95 -26.37 39.79
CA LEU A 7 32.94 -25.40 39.35
C LEU A 7 33.60 -24.33 38.47
N LEU A 8 33.64 -24.61 37.16
CA LEU A 8 33.89 -23.60 36.12
C LEU A 8 32.78 -23.76 35.06
N CYS A 9 31.56 -23.42 35.47
CA CYS A 9 30.43 -23.11 34.59
C CYS A 9 29.65 -21.96 35.24
N PHE A 10 29.14 -21.06 34.40
CA PHE A 10 28.32 -19.86 34.69
C PHE A 10 29.06 -18.59 35.10
N ALA A 11 29.38 -17.76 34.10
CA ALA A 11 28.73 -16.46 33.90
C ALA A 11 29.38 -15.68 32.73
N GLN A 12 29.02 -16.05 31.50
CA GLN A 12 29.08 -15.13 30.36
C GLN A 12 27.76 -15.19 29.60
N LEU A 13 26.68 -14.91 30.31
CA LEU A 13 25.49 -14.29 29.75
C LEU A 13 25.55 -12.81 30.15
N TRP A 14 26.56 -12.11 29.66
CA TRP A 14 26.42 -10.67 29.50
C TRP A 14 25.56 -10.47 28.28
N GLY A 15 24.40 -9.86 28.55
CA GLY A 15 23.33 -9.69 27.58
C GLY A 15 23.83 -9.09 26.28
N CYS A 16 23.02 -9.30 25.24
CA CYS A 16 23.09 -8.51 24.03
C CYS A 16 22.98 -7.02 24.41
N GLN A 17 24.11 -6.40 24.75
CA GLN A 17 24.31 -4.98 24.58
C GLN A 17 24.36 -4.81 23.07
N SER A 18 23.18 -4.59 22.48
CA SER A 18 23.07 -4.03 21.15
C SER A 18 24.02 -2.84 21.13
N ALA A 19 25.01 -2.91 20.24
CA ALA A 19 25.89 -1.78 19.99
C ALA A 19 25.04 -0.53 19.76
N PRO A 20 25.47 0.66 20.22
CA PRO A 20 24.77 1.88 19.90
C PRO A 20 24.63 1.96 18.37
N GLN A 21 23.39 1.95 17.88
CA GLN A 21 23.14 2.12 16.45
C GLN A 21 23.76 3.46 16.01
N GLY A 22 24.51 3.38 14.93
CA GLY A 22 25.62 4.29 14.63
C GLY A 22 25.26 5.77 14.60
N THR A 23 26.15 6.56 15.20
CA THR A 23 26.45 7.92 14.74
C THR A 23 27.05 7.83 13.33
N GLY A 24 26.21 7.85 12.29
CA GLY A 24 26.69 7.77 10.90
C GLY A 24 25.67 8.02 9.80
N LEU A 25 24.37 7.91 10.08
CA LEU A 25 23.31 8.17 9.11
C LEU A 25 22.62 9.48 9.51
N GLY A 26 22.46 10.42 8.59
CA GLY A 26 21.80 11.72 8.83
C GLY A 26 20.29 11.62 9.15
N PHE A 27 19.81 10.44 9.51
CA PHE A 27 18.43 10.09 9.83
C PHE A 27 18.39 9.11 11.02
N ARG A 28 17.26 9.12 11.73
CA ARG A 28 16.89 8.05 12.67
C ARG A 28 15.93 7.09 11.97
N GLU A 29 16.03 5.80 12.26
CA GLU A 29 15.02 4.82 11.83
C GLU A 29 13.94 4.69 12.90
N LEU A 30 12.70 4.48 12.46
CA LEU A 30 11.58 4.13 13.33
C LEU A 30 11.19 2.67 13.09
N ALA A 31 10.76 2.00 14.16
CA ALA A 31 10.13 0.68 14.02
C ALA A 31 8.81 0.82 13.27
N CYS A 32 8.47 -0.16 12.44
CA CYS A 32 7.26 -0.12 11.62
C CYS A 32 5.97 -0.15 12.44
N ASP A 33 6.03 -0.70 13.65
CA ASP A 33 4.93 -0.73 14.64
C ASP A 33 4.92 0.49 15.57
N ASP A 34 5.86 1.43 15.41
CA ASP A 34 5.89 2.68 16.18
C ASP A 34 4.58 3.46 15.97
N PRO A 35 3.93 3.95 17.04
CA PRO A 35 2.67 4.70 16.91
C PRO A 35 2.78 5.96 16.03
N GLU A 36 3.92 6.65 16.05
CA GLU A 36 4.19 7.80 15.17
C GLU A 36 4.29 7.34 13.71
N ALA A 37 5.03 6.26 13.44
CA ALA A 37 5.13 5.69 12.09
C ALA A 37 3.75 5.33 11.53
N LYS A 38 2.91 4.64 12.32
CA LYS A 38 1.55 4.29 11.93
C LYS A 38 0.67 5.50 11.65
N GLN A 39 0.76 6.55 12.48
CA GLN A 39 0.01 7.78 12.26
C GLN A 39 0.40 8.45 10.94
N VAL A 40 1.70 8.52 10.65
CA VAL A 40 2.21 9.14 9.42
C VAL A 40 1.83 8.31 8.19
N ALA A 41 1.89 6.98 8.26
CA ALA A 41 1.44 6.09 7.18
C ALA A 41 -0.05 6.26 6.86
N LEU A 42 -0.91 6.32 7.89
CA LEU A 42 -2.35 6.53 7.69
C LEU A 42 -2.63 7.88 7.01
N LEU A 43 -1.91 8.94 7.41
CA LEU A 43 -2.00 10.24 6.76
C LEU A 43 -1.53 10.19 5.30
N ALA A 44 -0.46 9.43 5.02
CA ALA A 44 0.06 9.26 3.67
C ALA A 44 -0.93 8.56 2.75
N VAL A 45 -1.57 7.48 3.21
CA VAL A 45 -2.60 6.75 2.47
C VAL A 45 -3.89 7.58 2.31
N ASP A 46 -4.27 8.37 3.31
CA ASP A 46 -5.39 9.32 3.16
C ASP A 46 -5.08 10.38 2.09
N TYR A 47 -3.88 10.95 2.11
CA TYR A 47 -3.42 11.87 1.06
C TYR A 47 -3.45 11.20 -0.33
N LEU A 48 -2.92 9.97 -0.44
CA LEU A 48 -2.93 9.19 -1.69
C LEU A 48 -4.35 9.09 -2.25
N ASN A 49 -5.32 8.64 -1.44
CA ASN A 49 -6.70 8.47 -1.88
C ASN A 49 -7.39 9.78 -2.24
N ASN A 50 -7.07 10.88 -1.56
CA ASN A 50 -7.63 12.21 -1.86
C ASN A 50 -7.05 12.84 -3.14
N HIS A 51 -5.92 12.33 -3.65
CA HIS A 51 -5.26 12.81 -4.87
C HIS A 51 -5.31 11.78 -6.02
N LEU A 52 -5.92 10.62 -5.79
CA LEU A 52 -6.08 9.58 -6.79
C LEU A 52 -7.21 9.94 -7.76
N LEU A 53 -6.92 10.00 -9.06
CA LEU A 53 -7.89 10.36 -10.10
C LEU A 53 -8.45 9.15 -10.86
N GLN A 54 -7.73 8.03 -10.83
CA GLN A 54 -8.01 6.82 -11.61
C GLN A 54 -7.73 5.58 -10.76
N GLY A 55 -8.31 4.45 -11.15
CA GLY A 55 -8.14 3.20 -10.42
C GLY A 55 -9.01 3.14 -9.17
N PHE A 56 -8.55 2.43 -8.15
CA PHE A 56 -9.35 2.11 -6.97
C PHE A 56 -8.68 2.63 -5.69
N LYS A 57 -9.50 2.92 -4.68
CA LYS A 57 -9.00 3.39 -3.39
C LYS A 57 -8.13 2.33 -2.74
N GLN A 58 -7.13 2.79 -1.99
CA GLN A 58 -6.10 1.97 -1.38
C GLN A 58 -6.23 2.00 0.13
N VAL A 59 -5.98 0.86 0.80
CA VAL A 59 -5.85 0.81 2.27
C VAL A 59 -4.39 0.52 2.65
N LEU A 60 -3.99 1.00 3.83
CA LEU A 60 -2.69 0.67 4.42
C LEU A 60 -2.63 -0.83 4.74
N ASN A 61 -1.62 -1.54 4.24
CA ASN A 61 -1.36 -2.94 4.55
C ASN A 61 -0.21 -3.08 5.55
N GLN A 62 0.97 -2.66 5.13
CA GLN A 62 2.21 -2.83 5.86
C GLN A 62 3.07 -1.57 5.74
N ILE A 63 3.90 -1.33 6.75
CA ILE A 63 4.95 -0.32 6.71
C ILE A 63 6.25 -1.10 6.65
N ASP A 64 7.02 -0.90 5.59
CA ASP A 64 8.24 -1.66 5.34
C ASP A 64 9.47 -0.94 5.88
N LYS A 65 9.41 0.39 5.85
CA LYS A 65 10.56 1.22 6.22
C LYS A 65 10.14 2.63 6.58
N VAL A 66 10.81 3.16 7.61
CA VAL A 66 10.62 4.54 8.06
C VAL A 66 11.94 5.17 8.45
N LYS A 67 12.35 6.18 7.69
CA LYS A 67 13.51 7.03 8.02
C LYS A 67 13.05 8.44 8.30
N VAL A 68 13.57 9.03 9.38
CA VAL A 68 13.25 10.39 9.78
C VAL A 68 14.49 11.26 9.69
N TRP A 69 14.49 12.15 8.71
CA TRP A 69 15.56 13.08 8.42
C TRP A 69 15.31 14.42 9.12
N SER A 70 16.33 14.97 9.77
CA SER A 70 16.24 16.33 10.31
C SER A 70 16.31 17.34 9.16
N ARG A 71 15.35 18.27 9.09
CA ARG A 71 15.35 19.36 8.10
C ARG A 71 15.77 20.67 8.76
N ARG A 72 16.76 21.35 8.18
CA ARG A 72 17.20 22.68 8.63
C ARG A 72 16.33 23.78 7.98
N PRO A 73 16.07 24.90 8.68
CA PRO A 73 16.40 25.18 10.08
C PRO A 73 15.48 24.48 11.08
N PHE A 74 14.27 24.08 10.68
CA PHE A 74 13.29 23.39 11.53
C PHE A 74 12.52 22.32 10.75
N GLY A 75 11.99 21.34 11.48
CA GLY A 75 11.14 20.27 10.95
C GLY A 75 11.88 18.95 10.69
N VAL A 76 11.11 17.94 10.29
CA VAL A 76 11.61 16.61 9.93
C VAL A 76 10.93 16.12 8.67
N VAL A 77 11.62 15.27 7.90
CA VAL A 77 11.05 14.58 6.73
C VAL A 77 11.03 13.09 7.03
N TYR A 78 9.84 12.49 6.92
CA TYR A 78 9.66 11.05 6.94
C TYR A 78 9.81 10.54 5.51
N GLU A 79 10.77 9.67 5.27
CA GLU A 79 10.89 8.83 4.07
C GLU A 79 10.31 7.47 4.45
N MET A 80 9.20 7.09 3.81
CA MET A 80 8.43 5.90 4.14
C MET A 80 8.18 5.05 2.91
N GLU A 81 8.30 3.74 3.09
CA GLU A 81 7.93 2.70 2.13
C GLU A 81 6.75 1.94 2.76
N VAL A 82 5.64 1.86 2.03
CA VAL A 82 4.36 1.39 2.53
C VAL A 82 3.67 0.55 1.46
N ASP A 83 3.40 -0.71 1.80
CA ASP A 83 2.48 -1.53 1.04
C ASP A 83 1.01 -1.15 1.29
N THR A 84 0.25 -1.17 0.21
CA THR A 84 -1.17 -0.85 0.16
C THR A 84 -1.96 -1.95 -0.54
N LEU A 85 -3.24 -2.09 -0.21
CA LEU A 85 -4.15 -3.03 -0.86
C LEU A 85 -5.26 -2.30 -1.61
N GLU A 86 -5.50 -2.72 -2.85
CA GLU A 86 -6.60 -2.22 -3.67
C GLU A 86 -7.97 -2.59 -3.06
N THR A 87 -8.89 -1.63 -3.01
CA THR A 87 -10.28 -1.87 -2.60
C THR A 87 -11.21 -2.04 -3.80
N THR A 88 -12.46 -2.38 -3.53
CA THR A 88 -13.51 -2.45 -4.56
C THR A 88 -14.07 -1.10 -4.98
N CYS A 89 -13.76 -0.02 -4.26
CA CYS A 89 -14.25 1.33 -4.55
C CYS A 89 -13.37 2.02 -5.58
N HIS A 90 -13.97 2.55 -6.64
CA HIS A 90 -13.25 3.41 -7.59
C HIS A 90 -12.80 4.71 -6.91
N ALA A 91 -11.72 5.33 -7.39
CA ALA A 91 -11.17 6.58 -6.83
C ALA A 91 -12.24 7.69 -6.75
N LEU A 92 -13.08 7.79 -7.79
CA LEU A 92 -14.18 8.76 -7.89
C LEU A 92 -15.48 8.34 -7.17
N ASP A 93 -15.52 7.15 -6.55
CA ASP A 93 -16.68 6.71 -5.77
C ASP A 93 -16.78 7.55 -4.48
N PRO A 94 -17.93 8.15 -4.15
CA PRO A 94 -18.08 8.95 -2.93
C PRO A 94 -18.05 8.13 -1.64
N THR A 95 -18.11 6.80 -1.71
CA THR A 95 -18.09 5.90 -0.55
C THR A 95 -16.85 6.13 0.30
N PRO A 96 -16.97 6.40 1.62
CA PRO A 96 -15.82 6.56 2.51
C PRO A 96 -14.92 5.32 2.50
N LEU A 97 -13.59 5.50 2.58
CA LEU A 97 -12.61 4.41 2.52
C LEU A 97 -12.89 3.29 3.53
N ALA A 98 -13.36 3.64 4.74
CA ALA A 98 -13.70 2.68 5.78
C ALA A 98 -14.81 1.68 5.40
N ASN A 99 -15.62 2.01 4.38
CA ASN A 99 -16.69 1.16 3.88
C ASN A 99 -16.34 0.46 2.56
N CYS A 100 -15.10 0.60 2.09
CA CYS A 100 -14.60 -0.03 0.89
C CYS A 100 -13.92 -1.35 1.24
N SER A 101 -14.49 -2.45 0.76
CA SER A 101 -13.90 -3.77 0.97
C SER A 101 -12.58 -3.91 0.25
N VAL A 102 -11.59 -4.52 0.91
CA VAL A 102 -10.34 -4.92 0.28
C VAL A 102 -10.61 -6.03 -0.72
N ARG A 103 -10.06 -5.90 -1.93
CA ARG A 103 -10.22 -6.89 -2.98
C ARG A 103 -9.50 -8.18 -2.59
N GLN A 104 -10.13 -9.33 -2.81
CA GLN A 104 -9.58 -10.62 -2.40
C GLN A 104 -8.63 -11.17 -3.46
N LEU A 105 -7.69 -12.04 -3.05
CA LEU A 105 -6.81 -12.79 -3.96
C LEU A 105 -7.61 -13.54 -5.04
N THR A 106 -8.78 -14.07 -4.72
CA THR A 106 -9.67 -14.75 -5.69
C THR A 106 -10.24 -13.82 -6.76
N GLU A 107 -10.17 -12.51 -6.54
CA GLU A 107 -10.54 -11.49 -7.52
C GLU A 107 -9.31 -10.93 -8.25
N HIS A 108 -8.13 -11.56 -8.10
CA HIS A 108 -6.83 -11.13 -8.61
C HIS A 108 -6.50 -9.72 -8.10
N ALA A 109 -6.28 -9.63 -6.78
CA ALA A 109 -6.07 -8.36 -6.11
C ALA A 109 -4.82 -7.67 -6.61
N VAL A 110 -4.73 -6.37 -6.34
CA VAL A 110 -3.61 -5.53 -6.72
C VAL A 110 -3.05 -4.93 -5.45
N GLU A 111 -1.76 -5.12 -5.24
CA GLU A 111 -1.01 -4.52 -4.15
C GLU A 111 -0.24 -3.31 -4.68
N GLY A 112 -0.07 -2.29 -3.86
CA GLY A 112 0.68 -1.09 -4.22
C GLY A 112 1.85 -0.89 -3.27
N ASP A 113 3.06 -0.88 -3.80
CA ASP A 113 4.29 -0.49 -3.09
C ASP A 113 4.47 1.04 -3.26
N CYS A 114 4.37 1.79 -2.17
CA CYS A 114 4.35 3.25 -2.21
C CYS A 114 5.47 3.90 -1.39
N ASP A 115 6.23 4.76 -2.06
CA ASP A 115 7.20 5.67 -1.46
C ASP A 115 6.55 7.03 -1.12
N PHE A 116 6.74 7.49 0.11
CA PHE A 116 6.29 8.80 0.56
C PHE A 116 7.41 9.62 1.20
N HIS A 117 7.48 10.91 0.84
CA HIS A 117 8.22 11.89 1.63
C HIS A 117 7.27 12.88 2.28
N ILE A 118 7.25 12.93 3.62
CA ILE A 118 6.28 13.71 4.38
C ILE A 118 7.03 14.68 5.28
N LEU A 119 6.80 15.98 5.11
CA LEU A 119 7.34 17.02 5.97
C LEU A 119 6.44 17.20 7.20
N LYS A 120 7.03 17.16 8.39
CA LYS A 120 6.42 17.67 9.63
C LYS A 120 7.13 18.95 10.04
N GLN A 121 6.41 20.06 10.03
CA GLN A 121 6.90 21.38 10.45
C GLN A 121 5.80 22.13 11.17
N ASP A 122 6.12 22.78 12.30
CA ASP A 122 5.17 23.58 13.08
C ASP A 122 3.89 22.80 13.46
N GLY A 123 4.04 21.50 13.72
CA GLY A 123 2.93 20.59 14.05
C GLY A 123 2.06 20.14 12.87
N GLN A 124 2.35 20.61 11.65
CA GLN A 124 1.61 20.25 10.45
C GLN A 124 2.36 19.22 9.60
N PHE A 125 1.62 18.30 9.00
CA PHE A 125 2.13 17.33 8.06
C PHE A 125 1.80 17.76 6.62
N ARG A 126 2.76 17.62 5.71
CA ARG A 126 2.58 17.86 4.29
C ARG A 126 3.30 16.79 3.48
N VAL A 127 2.56 16.07 2.65
CA VAL A 127 3.16 15.15 1.67
C VAL A 127 3.88 15.99 0.61
N MET A 128 5.18 15.74 0.46
CA MET A 128 6.05 16.40 -0.52
C MET A 128 6.24 15.55 -1.77
N HIS A 129 6.22 14.23 -1.61
CA HIS A 129 6.40 13.27 -2.68
C HIS A 129 5.57 12.04 -2.38
N THR A 130 4.98 11.48 -3.42
CA THR A 130 4.31 10.18 -3.43
C THR A 130 4.60 9.53 -4.77
N GLN A 131 5.01 8.28 -4.73
CA GLN A 131 5.18 7.43 -5.90
C GLN A 131 4.71 6.04 -5.51
N CYS A 132 3.86 5.42 -6.32
CA CYS A 132 3.36 4.08 -6.07
C CYS A 132 3.56 3.20 -7.29
N HIS A 133 3.93 1.95 -7.07
CA HIS A 133 3.97 0.89 -8.06
C HIS A 133 2.95 -0.18 -7.72
N SER A 134 1.97 -0.39 -8.60
CA SER A 134 0.93 -1.38 -8.40
C SER A 134 1.24 -2.67 -9.14
N THR A 135 1.18 -3.79 -8.44
CA THR A 135 1.43 -5.12 -8.98
C THR A 135 0.23 -6.01 -8.69
N PRO A 136 -0.41 -6.63 -9.71
CA PRO A 136 -1.42 -7.64 -9.46
C PRO A 136 -0.79 -8.90 -8.86
N ASP A 137 -1.58 -9.63 -8.07
CA ASP A 137 -1.22 -10.98 -7.65
C ASP A 137 -0.79 -11.84 -8.84
N SER A 138 0.08 -12.83 -8.61
CA SER A 138 0.45 -13.74 -9.69
C SER A 138 -0.75 -14.58 -10.13
N ALA A 139 -0.85 -14.84 -11.43
CA ALA A 139 -1.90 -15.72 -11.95
C ALA A 139 -1.80 -17.13 -11.33
N GLU A 140 -0.58 -17.58 -11.04
CA GLU A 140 -0.28 -18.85 -10.39
C GLU A 140 -0.86 -18.92 -8.98
N ASP A 141 -0.70 -17.87 -8.17
CA ASP A 141 -1.21 -17.83 -6.80
C ASP A 141 -2.73 -17.78 -6.78
N VAL A 142 -3.34 -16.97 -7.66
CA VAL A 142 -4.80 -16.96 -7.83
C VAL A 142 -5.31 -18.32 -8.24
N ARG A 143 -4.70 -18.97 -9.23
CA ARG A 143 -5.16 -20.28 -9.74
C ARG A 143 -4.92 -21.41 -8.76
N LYS A 144 -3.87 -21.32 -7.94
CA LYS A 144 -3.58 -22.28 -6.86
C LYS A 144 -4.67 -22.24 -5.79
N LEU A 145 -5.15 -21.05 -5.43
CA LEU A 145 -6.26 -20.90 -4.49
C LEU A 145 -7.63 -21.18 -5.14
N CYS A 146 -7.81 -20.70 -6.38
CA CYS A 146 -9.06 -20.74 -7.11
C CYS A 146 -8.83 -21.03 -8.61
N PRO A 147 -8.85 -22.31 -9.02
CA PRO A 147 -8.53 -22.71 -10.39
C PRO A 147 -9.44 -22.12 -11.48
N ARG A 148 -10.65 -21.66 -11.12
CA ARG A 148 -11.63 -21.07 -12.04
C ARG A 148 -11.88 -19.59 -11.82
N CYS A 149 -11.09 -18.91 -10.98
CA CYS A 149 -11.29 -17.49 -10.76
C CYS A 149 -10.85 -16.67 -11.98
N PRO A 150 -11.55 -15.57 -12.30
CA PRO A 150 -11.16 -14.68 -13.37
C PRO A 150 -9.79 -14.06 -13.12
N LEU A 151 -9.01 -13.91 -14.18
CA LEU A 151 -7.74 -13.18 -14.14
C LEU A 151 -7.89 -11.82 -14.83
N LEU A 152 -7.08 -10.87 -14.37
CA LEU A 152 -6.99 -9.54 -14.97
C LEU A 152 -6.53 -9.70 -16.40
N THR A 153 -7.19 -8.96 -17.27
CA THR A 153 -6.98 -8.99 -18.71
C THR A 153 -6.56 -7.60 -19.18
N PRO A 154 -5.58 -7.49 -20.10
CA PRO A 154 -5.18 -6.21 -20.66
C PRO A 154 -6.37 -5.44 -21.26
N PHE A 155 -6.41 -4.13 -21.06
CA PHE A 155 -7.52 -3.29 -21.53
C PHE A 155 -7.61 -3.21 -23.07
N ASN A 156 -6.51 -3.53 -23.77
CA ASN A 156 -6.45 -3.57 -25.23
C ASN A 156 -6.84 -4.94 -25.83
N ASP A 157 -7.23 -5.91 -24.99
CA ASP A 157 -7.77 -7.18 -25.46
C ASP A 157 -9.05 -6.95 -26.28
N THR A 158 -9.16 -7.62 -27.42
CA THR A 158 -10.27 -7.39 -28.36
C THR A 158 -11.62 -7.75 -27.75
N ASN A 159 -11.69 -8.78 -26.91
CA ASN A 159 -12.92 -9.17 -26.23
C ASN A 159 -13.30 -8.15 -25.16
N VAL A 160 -12.32 -7.61 -24.43
CA VAL A 160 -12.55 -6.54 -23.45
C VAL A 160 -13.10 -5.30 -24.13
N VAL A 161 -12.44 -4.81 -25.18
CA VAL A 161 -12.88 -3.62 -25.92
C VAL A 161 -14.26 -3.83 -26.54
N HIS A 162 -14.52 -5.00 -27.13
CA HIS A 162 -15.83 -5.32 -27.69
C HIS A 162 -16.93 -5.35 -26.62
N THR A 163 -16.65 -5.98 -25.48
CA THR A 163 -17.60 -6.11 -24.36
C THR A 163 -17.98 -4.76 -23.79
N VAL A 164 -17.00 -3.88 -23.53
CA VAL A 164 -17.25 -2.54 -22.99
C VAL A 164 -18.07 -1.70 -23.95
N ASN A 165 -17.72 -1.69 -25.24
CA ASN A 165 -18.46 -0.93 -26.25
C ASN A 165 -19.90 -1.43 -26.39
N THR A 166 -20.10 -2.75 -26.38
CA THR A 166 -21.43 -3.37 -26.46
C THR A 166 -22.28 -3.06 -25.23
N ALA A 167 -21.71 -3.18 -24.04
CA ALA A 167 -22.38 -2.87 -22.78
C ALA A 167 -22.78 -1.39 -22.70
N LEU A 168 -21.90 -0.47 -23.10
CA LEU A 168 -22.19 0.96 -23.13
C LEU A 168 -23.29 1.31 -24.14
N ALA A 169 -23.27 0.69 -25.34
CA ALA A 169 -24.31 0.90 -26.34
C ALA A 169 -25.68 0.40 -25.83
N ALA A 170 -25.71 -0.77 -25.18
CA ALA A 170 -26.91 -1.29 -24.56
C ALA A 170 -27.43 -0.36 -23.44
N PHE A 171 -26.53 0.14 -22.58
CA PHE A 171 -26.87 1.08 -21.52
C PHE A 171 -27.46 2.39 -22.10
N ASN A 172 -26.82 2.99 -23.10
CA ASN A 172 -27.31 4.20 -23.76
C ASN A 172 -28.66 4.01 -24.44
N THR A 173 -28.94 2.83 -24.99
CA THR A 173 -30.23 2.54 -25.63
C THR A 173 -31.38 2.51 -24.61
N GLN A 174 -31.09 2.11 -23.37
CA GLN A 174 -32.07 2.03 -22.28
C GLN A 174 -32.23 3.37 -21.52
N ASN A 175 -31.28 4.29 -21.65
CA ASN A 175 -31.31 5.58 -20.97
C ASN A 175 -31.99 6.65 -21.84
N ASN A 176 -33.16 7.11 -21.41
CA ASN A 176 -33.89 8.17 -22.10
C ASN A 176 -33.31 9.55 -21.74
N GLY A 177 -32.79 10.25 -22.75
CA GLY A 177 -32.43 11.67 -22.64
C GLY A 177 -31.03 11.97 -22.09
N THR A 178 -30.21 10.96 -21.81
CA THR A 178 -28.78 11.14 -21.45
C THR A 178 -27.93 10.15 -22.22
N TYR A 179 -26.82 10.63 -22.79
CA TYR A 179 -25.88 9.82 -23.55
C TYR A 179 -24.52 9.81 -22.89
N PHE A 180 -23.99 8.61 -22.65
CA PHE A 180 -22.71 8.40 -21.99
C PHE A 180 -21.64 8.00 -22.99
N LYS A 181 -20.41 8.46 -22.77
CA LYS A 181 -19.22 8.05 -23.51
C LYS A 181 -18.26 7.33 -22.58
N LEU A 182 -17.56 6.33 -23.11
CA LEU A 182 -16.47 5.68 -22.39
C LEU A 182 -15.36 6.70 -22.15
N VAL A 183 -14.94 6.83 -20.89
CA VAL A 183 -13.77 7.62 -20.51
C VAL A 183 -12.55 6.71 -20.44
N GLU A 184 -12.63 5.66 -19.64
CA GLU A 184 -11.56 4.68 -19.46
C GLU A 184 -12.12 3.31 -19.05
N ILE A 185 -11.31 2.27 -19.25
CA ILE A 185 -11.52 0.94 -18.68
C ILE A 185 -10.65 0.87 -17.43
N SER A 186 -11.27 0.82 -16.25
CA SER A 186 -10.54 0.80 -14.97
C SER A 186 -10.14 -0.62 -14.54
N ARG A 187 -10.89 -1.65 -14.98
CA ARG A 187 -10.61 -3.05 -14.68
C ARG A 187 -11.26 -3.95 -15.72
N ALA A 188 -10.58 -5.03 -16.09
CA ALA A 188 -11.10 -6.05 -16.99
C ALA A 188 -10.64 -7.44 -16.55
N GLN A 189 -11.53 -8.43 -16.66
CA GLN A 189 -11.24 -9.82 -16.33
C GLN A 189 -11.90 -10.75 -17.35
N ASN A 190 -11.22 -11.84 -17.66
CA ASN A 190 -11.78 -12.92 -18.46
C ASN A 190 -12.27 -14.03 -17.53
N VAL A 191 -13.53 -14.42 -17.71
CA VAL A 191 -14.22 -15.49 -16.96
C VAL A 191 -14.17 -16.78 -17.78
#